data_AF-A0A6J4MKH7-F1
#
_entry.id   AF-A0A6J4MKH7-F1
#
_cell.length_a   1.000
_cell.length_b   1.000
_cell.length_c   1.000
_cell.angle_alpha   90.00
_cell.angle_beta   90.00
_cell.angle_gamma   90.00
#
_symmetry.space_group_name_H-M   'P 1'
#
loop_
_entity.id
_entity.type
_entity.pdbx_description
1 polymer ?
#
loop_
_entity_poly.entity_id
_entity_poly.type
_entity_poly.pdbx_seq_one_letter_code
_entity_poly.pdbx_strand_id
1 'polypeptide(L)'
;MHVRRGLVGLEDQGPAGSRGRGAAGHPGRAPAERAAFTPLALGPRAPRQPERCASHRRIVARPLRVPQVGTELRPAGVTGSRRPVGFTHRLTQEASGGAGSAMELAALVDRSLPGEGSLLDRASTVSRDSVAHAARRPGVRPVVTALRGNEWLGHPIHPVVVAVPIGAWVVGAWFDVRSAATGDARDEHAADGALRLGILGAVAAAVTGIVQYVDTRGAVRRETAVHAGLNNLALSLYVGSAVLRRRGHRPPARRLAAAGLGLVALSGFLGGDIAFRHGVGVRPQAWDAPVSRS
;
A
#
# COMPACT_ATOMS: atom_id res chain seq x y z
N MET A 1 39.97 52.79 23.90
CA MET A 1 41.39 52.91 24.33
C MET A 1 42.16 51.68 23.80
N HIS A 2 43.47 51.76 23.53
CA HIS A 2 44.15 50.85 22.59
C HIS A 2 45.54 50.39 23.09
N VAL A 3 45.77 49.06 23.21
CA VAL A 3 47.09 48.37 23.38
C VAL A 3 46.86 46.92 22.82
N ARG A 4 47.49 46.39 21.75
CA ARG A 4 48.87 45.83 21.53
C ARG A 4 49.24 44.66 22.49
N ARG A 5 49.99 43.59 22.17
CA ARG A 5 50.63 42.90 21.00
C ARG A 5 50.94 41.41 21.45
N GLY A 6 51.53 40.44 20.74
CA GLY A 6 52.11 40.25 19.38
C GLY A 6 51.32 39.23 18.52
N LEU A 7 51.83 38.39 17.60
CA LEU A 7 53.21 38.01 17.12
C LEU A 7 53.98 37.01 18.02
N VAL A 8 54.67 35.96 17.53
CA VAL A 8 54.87 35.42 16.15
C VAL A 8 55.29 33.92 16.18
N GLY A 9 55.19 33.19 15.05
CA GLY A 9 55.82 31.87 14.86
C GLY A 9 55.44 31.18 13.55
N LEU A 10 56.36 31.08 12.60
CA LEU A 10 56.18 30.46 11.27
C LEU A 10 57.21 29.36 11.00
N GLU A 11 56.80 28.38 10.19
CA GLU A 11 57.55 27.61 9.17
C GLU A 11 58.99 27.14 9.45
N ASP A 12 59.21 25.83 9.23
CA ASP A 12 60.44 25.32 8.60
C ASP A 12 60.08 24.15 7.64
N GLN A 13 61.01 23.77 6.75
CA GLN A 13 60.75 23.00 5.52
C GLN A 13 61.26 21.53 5.57
N GLY A 14 61.16 20.84 4.43
CA GLY A 14 61.63 19.45 4.25
C GLY A 14 63.16 19.31 4.13
N PRO A 15 63.67 18.13 3.72
CA PRO A 15 63.47 17.68 2.35
C PRO A 15 63.22 16.16 2.19
N ALA A 16 63.32 15.63 0.96
CA ALA A 16 62.90 14.27 0.59
C ALA A 16 64.03 13.37 0.05
N GLY A 17 63.85 12.04 0.16
CA GLY A 17 64.58 11.02 -0.60
C GLY A 17 64.72 9.67 0.13
N SER A 18 65.01 8.54 -0.53
CA SER A 18 64.67 8.17 -1.92
C SER A 18 64.75 6.63 -2.13
N ARG A 19 63.86 6.09 -2.98
CA ARG A 19 63.98 4.82 -3.77
C ARG A 19 64.65 3.58 -3.14
N GLY A 20 63.84 2.57 -2.81
CA GLY A 20 64.26 1.15 -2.71
C GLY A 20 63.47 0.27 -3.69
N ARG A 21 64.13 -0.69 -4.36
CA ARG A 21 63.49 -1.60 -5.35
C ARG A 21 63.02 -2.90 -4.68
N GLY A 22 61.89 -3.45 -5.12
CA GLY A 22 61.43 -4.79 -4.74
C GLY A 22 60.32 -5.28 -5.65
N ALA A 23 60.68 -6.02 -6.71
CA ALA A 23 59.72 -6.54 -7.69
C ALA A 23 59.88 -8.06 -7.84
N ALA A 24 58.95 -8.81 -7.26
CA ALA A 24 58.72 -10.24 -7.48
C ALA A 24 57.22 -10.54 -7.24
N GLY A 25 56.57 -11.46 -7.94
CA GLY A 25 57.11 -12.29 -9.04
C GLY A 25 56.46 -13.66 -9.15
N HIS A 26 55.12 -13.76 -9.10
CA HIS A 26 54.39 -15.04 -9.16
C HIS A 26 53.02 -14.89 -9.88
N PRO A 27 52.40 -15.99 -10.37
CA PRO A 27 52.30 -16.14 -11.82
C PRO A 27 50.92 -16.63 -12.31
N GLY A 28 50.85 -17.03 -13.59
CA GLY A 28 49.86 -18.02 -14.04
C GLY A 28 48.52 -17.49 -14.57
N ARG A 29 48.51 -17.01 -15.82
CA ARG A 29 47.29 -17.10 -16.64
C ARG A 29 47.14 -18.54 -17.16
N ALA A 30 46.22 -19.30 -16.58
CA ALA A 30 45.74 -20.55 -17.18
C ALA A 30 44.65 -20.26 -18.24
N PRO A 31 44.48 -21.12 -19.27
CA PRO A 31 43.54 -20.86 -20.37
C PRO A 31 42.09 -21.15 -20.00
N ALA A 32 41.16 -20.68 -20.84
CA ALA A 32 39.73 -20.93 -20.68
C ALA A 32 39.37 -22.38 -21.08
N GLU A 33 39.08 -23.23 -20.09
CA GLU A 33 38.47 -24.53 -20.33
C GLU A 33 37.02 -24.36 -20.82
N ARG A 34 36.77 -24.82 -22.05
CA ARG A 34 35.43 -24.92 -22.62
C ARG A 34 34.74 -26.14 -22.01
N ALA A 35 33.86 -25.92 -21.04
CA ALA A 35 32.92 -26.96 -20.61
C ALA A 35 32.05 -27.37 -21.81
N ALA A 36 32.31 -28.55 -22.37
CA ALA A 36 31.66 -29.02 -23.57
C ALA A 36 30.20 -29.42 -23.27
N PHE A 37 29.25 -28.59 -23.70
CA PHE A 37 27.85 -28.98 -23.77
C PHE A 37 27.69 -30.04 -24.87
N THR A 38 27.63 -31.32 -24.48
CA THR A 38 27.24 -32.41 -25.38
C THR A 38 25.75 -32.29 -25.71
N PRO A 39 25.36 -32.00 -26.96
CA PRO A 39 23.95 -31.92 -27.31
C PRO A 39 23.37 -33.34 -27.38
N LEU A 40 22.42 -33.67 -26.50
CA LEU A 40 21.68 -34.92 -26.58
C LEU A 40 20.77 -34.88 -27.82
N ALA A 41 21.14 -35.64 -28.86
CA ALA A 41 20.47 -35.62 -30.16
C ALA A 41 19.06 -36.27 -30.10
N LEU A 42 18.05 -35.47 -29.74
CA LEU A 42 16.64 -35.84 -29.86
C LEU A 42 16.18 -35.67 -31.32
N GLY A 43 16.18 -36.78 -32.06
CA GLY A 43 15.66 -36.86 -33.42
C GLY A 43 14.16 -36.55 -33.53
N PRO A 44 13.66 -36.25 -34.74
CA PRO A 44 12.29 -35.78 -34.95
C PRO A 44 11.26 -36.86 -34.59
N ARG A 45 10.41 -36.57 -33.59
CA ARG A 45 9.24 -37.40 -33.28
C ARG A 45 8.07 -37.00 -34.16
N ALA A 46 7.59 -37.95 -34.97
CA ALA A 46 6.41 -37.78 -35.82
C ALA A 46 5.13 -37.48 -35.00
N PRO A 47 4.15 -36.75 -35.58
CA PRO A 47 2.90 -36.45 -34.91
C PRO A 47 2.07 -37.72 -34.68
N ARG A 48 1.72 -38.01 -33.42
CA ARG A 48 0.75 -39.05 -33.08
C ARG A 48 -0.67 -38.51 -33.27
N GLN A 49 -1.51 -39.28 -33.96
CA GLN A 49 -2.93 -38.96 -34.15
C GLN A 49 -3.71 -39.12 -32.82
N PRO A 50 -4.82 -38.38 -32.63
CA PRO A 50 -5.68 -38.55 -31.46
C PRO A 50 -6.56 -39.81 -31.60
N GLU A 51 -6.24 -40.85 -30.84
CA GLU A 51 -7.10 -42.04 -30.76
C GLU A 51 -8.44 -41.73 -30.07
N ARG A 52 -9.53 -42.28 -30.63
CA ARG A 52 -10.90 -42.07 -30.15
C ARG A 52 -11.17 -42.91 -28.90
N CYS A 53 -10.98 -42.34 -27.71
CA CYS A 53 -11.28 -43.04 -26.46
C CYS A 53 -12.80 -43.03 -26.16
N ALA A 54 -13.47 -44.15 -26.44
CA ALA A 54 -14.92 -44.29 -26.28
C ALA A 54 -15.30 -45.46 -25.34
N SER A 55 -15.45 -45.18 -24.04
CA SER A 55 -16.22 -46.03 -23.13
C SER A 55 -16.69 -45.26 -21.89
N HIS A 56 -18.00 -45.20 -21.67
CA HIS A 56 -18.59 -44.60 -20.47
C HIS A 56 -18.51 -45.57 -19.27
N ARG A 57 -17.93 -45.13 -18.14
CA ARG A 57 -18.25 -45.69 -16.81
C ARG A 57 -18.30 -44.56 -15.78
N ARG A 58 -19.51 -44.07 -15.49
CA ARG A 58 -19.75 -43.08 -14.42
C ARG A 58 -19.59 -43.76 -13.07
N ILE A 59 -18.62 -43.32 -12.26
CA ILE A 59 -18.63 -43.59 -10.82
C ILE A 59 -19.68 -42.65 -10.20
N VAL A 60 -20.85 -43.20 -9.88
CA VAL A 60 -21.93 -42.42 -9.25
C VAL A 60 -21.64 -42.28 -7.76
N ALA A 61 -21.16 -41.12 -7.35
CA ALA A 61 -21.04 -40.78 -5.93
C ALA A 61 -22.44 -40.74 -5.30
N ARG A 62 -22.71 -41.69 -4.40
CA ARG A 62 -24.02 -41.85 -3.74
C ARG A 62 -24.12 -40.84 -2.58
N PRO A 63 -25.04 -39.86 -2.60
CA PRO A 63 -25.12 -38.86 -1.54
C PRO A 63 -25.54 -39.48 -0.21
N LEU A 64 -24.87 -39.10 0.87
CA LEU A 64 -25.29 -39.46 2.23
C LEU A 64 -26.62 -38.76 2.56
N ARG A 65 -27.63 -39.54 2.95
CA ARG A 65 -28.83 -38.99 3.58
C ARG A 65 -28.52 -38.64 5.03
N VAL A 66 -28.43 -37.35 5.34
CA VAL A 66 -28.50 -36.86 6.73
C VAL A 66 -29.97 -36.90 7.16
N PRO A 67 -30.35 -37.59 8.26
CA PRO A 67 -31.72 -37.56 8.77
C PRO A 67 -32.04 -36.17 9.33
N GLN A 68 -33.14 -35.56 8.86
CA GLN A 68 -33.67 -34.36 9.51
C GLN A 68 -34.47 -34.76 10.74
N VAL A 69 -33.83 -34.68 11.91
CA VAL A 69 -34.52 -34.82 13.21
C VAL A 69 -35.19 -33.50 13.54
N GLY A 70 -36.52 -33.45 13.41
CA GLY A 70 -37.31 -32.28 13.77
C GLY A 70 -37.49 -32.16 15.28
N THR A 71 -36.69 -31.29 15.93
CA THR A 71 -36.91 -30.89 17.32
C THR A 71 -37.78 -29.64 17.40
N GLU A 72 -39.09 -29.81 17.57
CA GLU A 72 -39.96 -28.72 18.02
C GLU A 72 -39.64 -28.35 19.47
N LEU A 73 -38.92 -27.26 19.67
CA LEU A 73 -38.69 -26.69 21.01
C LEU A 73 -39.82 -25.71 21.35
N ARG A 74 -40.89 -26.24 21.96
CA ARG A 74 -41.90 -25.42 22.66
C ARG A 74 -41.19 -24.56 23.73
N PRO A 75 -41.37 -23.22 23.74
CA PRO A 75 -40.79 -22.39 24.78
C PRO A 75 -41.49 -22.65 26.12
N ALA A 76 -40.76 -23.22 27.07
CA ALA A 76 -41.21 -23.29 28.47
C ALA A 76 -41.18 -21.88 29.08
N GLY A 77 -42.25 -21.49 29.77
CA GLY A 77 -42.32 -20.19 30.44
C GLY A 77 -41.36 -20.10 31.62
N VAL A 78 -40.44 -19.13 31.59
CA VAL A 78 -39.52 -18.84 32.70
C VAL A 78 -39.89 -17.48 33.31
N THR A 79 -40.56 -17.52 34.46
CA THR A 79 -40.72 -16.37 35.34
C THR A 79 -39.38 -16.10 36.05
N GLY A 80 -38.62 -15.10 35.56
CA GLY A 80 -37.28 -14.82 36.06
C GLY A 80 -36.91 -13.34 36.02
N SER A 81 -37.14 -12.60 37.11
CA SER A 81 -36.72 -11.20 37.21
C SER A 81 -35.22 -11.08 37.46
N ARG A 82 -34.49 -10.47 36.51
CA ARG A 82 -33.31 -9.60 36.72
C ARG A 82 -32.91 -8.91 35.41
N ARG A 83 -32.90 -7.57 35.41
CA ARG A 83 -32.27 -6.77 34.34
C ARG A 83 -30.74 -6.85 34.49
N PRO A 84 -29.98 -6.80 33.37
CA PRO A 84 -29.33 -5.52 33.08
C PRO A 84 -29.60 -5.04 31.64
N VAL A 85 -29.90 -3.76 31.49
CA VAL A 85 -30.06 -3.07 30.20
C VAL A 85 -29.13 -1.86 30.20
N GLY A 86 -28.38 -1.64 29.12
CA GLY A 86 -27.69 -0.35 28.88
C GLY A 86 -26.36 -0.40 28.12
N PHE A 87 -25.49 -1.39 28.39
CA PHE A 87 -24.10 -1.32 27.91
C PHE A 87 -23.92 -1.74 26.44
N THR A 88 -24.43 -2.92 26.05
CA THR A 88 -24.26 -3.46 24.69
C THR A 88 -24.92 -2.61 23.61
N HIS A 89 -26.12 -2.09 23.88
CA HIS A 89 -26.87 -1.27 22.92
C HIS A 89 -26.19 0.08 22.61
N ARG A 90 -25.41 0.62 23.55
CA ARG A 90 -24.67 1.88 23.32
C ARG A 90 -23.51 1.67 22.34
N LEU A 91 -22.73 0.61 22.53
CA LEU A 91 -21.60 0.30 21.63
C LEU A 91 -22.07 0.01 20.19
N THR A 92 -23.20 -0.69 20.02
CA THR A 92 -23.79 -0.89 18.68
C THR A 92 -24.36 0.41 18.10
N GLN A 93 -24.93 1.29 18.93
CA GLN A 93 -25.52 2.55 18.44
C GLN A 93 -24.46 3.61 18.10
N GLU A 94 -23.36 3.67 18.85
CA GLU A 94 -22.19 4.53 18.54
C GLU A 94 -21.45 4.02 17.30
N ALA A 95 -21.27 2.70 17.15
CA ALA A 95 -20.72 2.10 15.93
C ALA A 95 -21.62 2.35 14.70
N SER A 96 -22.95 2.20 14.85
CA SER A 96 -23.92 2.55 13.80
C SER A 96 -23.91 4.04 13.45
N GLY A 97 -23.73 4.92 14.44
CA GLY A 97 -23.57 6.37 14.20
C GLY A 97 -22.29 6.70 13.43
N GLY A 98 -21.17 6.03 13.75
CA GLY A 98 -19.93 6.15 12.99
C GLY A 98 -20.04 5.62 11.56
N ALA A 99 -20.69 4.47 11.36
CA ALA A 99 -20.93 3.91 10.03
C ALA A 99 -21.89 4.77 9.20
N GLY A 100 -22.97 5.27 9.82
CA GLY A 100 -23.94 6.16 9.20
C GLY A 100 -23.30 7.48 8.75
N SER A 101 -22.55 8.15 9.62
CA SER A 101 -21.85 9.39 9.29
C SER A 101 -20.71 9.20 8.27
N ALA A 102 -20.01 8.06 8.27
CA ALA A 102 -19.04 7.73 7.22
C ALA A 102 -19.72 7.50 5.85
N MET A 103 -20.86 6.79 5.82
CA MET A 103 -21.64 6.56 4.60
C MET A 103 -22.34 7.84 4.11
N GLU A 104 -22.76 8.72 5.01
CA GLU A 104 -23.26 10.05 4.70
C GLU A 104 -22.14 10.95 4.14
N LEU A 105 -20.93 10.90 4.71
CA LEU A 105 -19.76 11.61 4.14
C LEU A 105 -19.38 11.06 2.76
N ALA A 106 -19.49 9.75 2.54
CA ALA A 106 -19.27 9.15 1.23
C ALA A 106 -20.33 9.60 0.21
N ALA A 107 -21.61 9.59 0.59
CA ALA A 107 -22.70 10.12 -0.23
C ALA A 107 -22.64 11.64 -0.43
N LEU A 108 -21.98 12.38 0.48
CA LEU A 108 -21.68 13.81 0.33
C LEU A 108 -20.49 14.04 -0.60
N VAL A 109 -19.42 13.25 -0.50
CA VAL A 109 -18.29 13.26 -1.43
C VAL A 109 -18.79 12.92 -2.83
N ASP A 110 -19.56 11.85 -3.02
CA ASP A 110 -20.16 11.47 -4.30
C ASP A 110 -21.02 12.59 -4.91
N ARG A 111 -21.97 13.16 -4.15
CA ARG A 111 -22.75 14.34 -4.57
C ARG A 111 -21.89 15.60 -4.79
N SER A 112 -20.67 15.64 -4.26
CA SER A 112 -19.68 16.72 -4.46
C SER A 112 -18.64 16.39 -5.54
N LEU A 113 -18.59 15.17 -6.08
CA LEU A 113 -17.74 14.83 -7.22
C LEU A 113 -18.35 15.50 -8.46
N PRO A 114 -17.76 16.57 -9.00
CA PRO A 114 -18.41 17.31 -10.07
C PRO A 114 -18.40 16.43 -11.33
N GLY A 115 -19.58 16.30 -11.95
CA GLY A 115 -19.89 15.27 -12.94
C GLY A 115 -19.10 15.31 -14.26
N GLU A 116 -19.60 14.56 -15.24
CA GLU A 116 -19.00 14.41 -16.57
C GLU A 116 -18.68 15.78 -17.20
N GLY A 117 -17.46 15.96 -17.70
CA GLY A 117 -17.03 17.22 -18.33
C GLY A 117 -16.71 18.37 -17.36
N SER A 118 -16.71 18.15 -16.04
CA SER A 118 -16.29 19.13 -15.04
C SER A 118 -14.79 19.47 -15.08
N LEU A 119 -14.36 20.47 -14.29
CA LEU A 119 -12.94 20.82 -14.16
C LEU A 119 -12.11 19.66 -13.58
N LEU A 120 -12.64 18.93 -12.59
CA LEU A 120 -11.97 17.72 -12.07
C LEU A 120 -11.91 16.63 -13.13
N ASP A 121 -12.99 16.41 -13.88
CA ASP A 121 -13.04 15.38 -14.91
C ASP A 121 -12.02 15.66 -16.04
N ARG A 122 -11.91 16.92 -16.48
CA ARG A 122 -10.89 17.39 -17.42
C ARG A 122 -9.47 17.24 -16.86
N ALA A 123 -9.20 17.72 -15.65
CA ALA A 123 -7.88 17.63 -15.01
C ALA A 123 -7.46 16.17 -14.76
N SER A 124 -8.39 15.31 -14.35
CA SER A 124 -8.18 13.87 -14.18
C SER A 124 -7.82 13.20 -15.51
N THR A 125 -8.47 13.59 -16.61
CA THR A 125 -8.18 13.09 -17.96
C THR A 125 -6.78 13.51 -18.42
N VAL A 126 -6.47 14.82 -18.38
CA VAL A 126 -5.16 15.36 -18.82
C VAL A 126 -4.00 14.78 -18.01
N SER A 127 -4.14 14.67 -16.68
CA SER A 127 -3.11 14.05 -15.83
C SER A 127 -2.96 12.56 -16.11
N ARG A 128 -4.06 11.79 -16.20
CA ARG A 128 -4.03 10.35 -16.55
C ARG A 128 -3.37 10.11 -17.90
N ASP A 129 -3.70 10.91 -18.91
CA ASP A 129 -3.18 10.77 -20.27
C ASP A 129 -1.69 11.10 -20.34
N SER A 130 -1.24 12.12 -19.60
CA SER A 130 0.17 12.50 -19.48
C SER A 130 1.00 11.40 -18.81
N VAL A 131 0.51 10.87 -17.68
CA VAL A 131 1.14 9.73 -16.98
C VAL A 131 1.14 8.49 -17.87
N ALA A 132 0.03 8.17 -18.54
CA ALA A 132 -0.08 7.01 -19.41
C ALA A 132 0.83 7.13 -20.66
N HIS A 133 1.03 8.32 -21.21
CA HIS A 133 2.03 8.57 -22.25
C HIS A 133 3.46 8.32 -21.73
N ALA A 134 3.82 8.85 -20.56
CA ALA A 134 5.13 8.62 -19.95
C ALA A 134 5.37 7.13 -19.65
N ALA A 135 4.37 6.44 -19.09
CA ALA A 135 4.41 5.02 -18.73
C ALA A 135 4.61 4.09 -19.94
N ARG A 136 4.17 4.50 -21.14
CA ARG A 136 4.36 3.74 -22.39
C ARG A 136 5.76 3.88 -23.00
N ARG A 137 6.62 4.79 -22.52
CA ARG A 137 7.99 4.96 -23.06
C ARG A 137 8.82 3.68 -22.86
N PRO A 138 9.61 3.21 -23.86
CA PRO A 138 10.27 1.91 -23.79
C PRO A 138 11.11 1.66 -22.53
N GLY A 139 11.92 2.63 -22.08
CA GLY A 139 12.72 2.51 -20.86
C GLY A 139 11.93 2.63 -19.54
N VAL A 140 10.67 3.06 -19.58
CA VAL A 140 9.80 3.23 -18.40
C VAL A 140 8.88 2.03 -18.21
N ARG A 141 8.47 1.35 -19.29
CA ARG A 141 7.58 0.18 -19.25
C ARG A 141 8.02 -0.92 -18.28
N PRO A 142 9.30 -1.34 -18.18
CA PRO A 142 9.72 -2.38 -17.23
C PRO A 142 9.48 -1.99 -15.77
N VAL A 143 9.72 -0.71 -15.44
CA VAL A 143 9.49 -0.16 -14.10
C VAL A 143 7.99 -0.11 -13.79
N VAL A 144 7.16 0.28 -14.77
CA VAL A 144 5.69 0.29 -14.65
C VAL A 144 5.13 -1.13 -14.46
N THR A 145 5.68 -2.15 -15.12
CA THR A 145 5.32 -3.55 -14.87
C THR A 145 5.77 -4.01 -13.48
N ALA A 146 7.00 -3.70 -13.06
CA ALA A 146 7.47 -4.06 -11.71
C ALA A 146 6.61 -3.41 -10.60
N LEU A 147 6.26 -2.13 -10.75
CA LEU A 147 5.39 -1.36 -9.85
C LEU A 147 3.89 -1.70 -9.95
N ARG A 148 3.50 -2.65 -10.81
CA ARG A 148 2.13 -3.18 -10.90
C ARG A 148 1.90 -4.32 -9.92
N GLY A 149 2.91 -5.17 -9.71
CA GLY A 149 2.90 -6.30 -8.77
C GLY A 149 2.27 -7.58 -9.32
N ASN A 150 1.20 -7.46 -10.10
CA ASN A 150 0.38 -8.58 -10.60
C ASN A 150 1.17 -9.73 -11.26
N GLU A 151 2.28 -9.40 -11.93
CA GLU A 151 3.11 -10.31 -12.71
C GLU A 151 4.07 -11.17 -11.86
N TRP A 152 4.42 -10.74 -10.64
CA TRP A 152 5.45 -11.39 -9.81
C TRP A 152 5.02 -11.61 -8.35
N LEU A 153 4.20 -10.73 -7.79
CA LEU A 153 3.55 -10.86 -6.48
C LEU A 153 2.19 -11.57 -6.58
N GLY A 154 1.64 -11.71 -7.79
CA GLY A 154 0.29 -12.22 -8.05
C GLY A 154 -0.84 -11.25 -7.68
N HIS A 155 -0.50 -10.13 -7.04
CA HIS A 155 -1.42 -9.18 -6.44
C HIS A 155 -1.03 -7.73 -6.74
N PRO A 156 -1.99 -6.77 -6.71
CA PRO A 156 -1.71 -5.35 -6.87
C PRO A 156 -0.80 -4.86 -5.72
N ILE A 157 0.35 -4.27 -6.06
CA ILE A 157 1.33 -3.87 -5.03
C ILE A 157 0.88 -2.65 -4.20
N HIS A 158 0.07 -1.75 -4.77
CA HIS A 158 -0.32 -0.50 -4.09
C HIS A 158 -1.10 -0.74 -2.78
N PRO A 159 -2.17 -1.55 -2.72
CA PRO A 159 -2.82 -1.93 -1.45
C PRO A 159 -1.86 -2.52 -0.40
N VAL A 160 -0.86 -3.31 -0.82
CA VAL A 160 0.15 -3.88 0.08
C VAL A 160 1.06 -2.80 0.66
N VAL A 161 1.51 -1.85 -0.16
CA VAL A 161 2.37 -0.74 0.28
C VAL A 161 1.60 0.27 1.14
N VAL A 162 0.30 0.49 0.88
CA VAL A 162 -0.59 1.37 1.66
C VAL A 162 -0.76 0.93 3.12
N ALA A 163 -0.56 -0.36 3.44
CA ALA A 163 -0.53 -0.82 4.84
C ALA A 163 0.57 -0.15 5.68
N VAL A 164 1.71 0.19 5.08
CA VAL A 164 2.87 0.80 5.77
C VAL A 164 2.56 2.20 6.32
N PRO A 165 2.10 3.21 5.52
CA PRO A 165 1.75 4.52 6.04
C PRO A 165 0.60 4.47 7.05
N ILE A 166 -0.44 3.65 6.82
CA ILE A 166 -1.57 3.53 7.75
C ILE A 166 -1.09 3.01 9.11
N GLY A 167 -0.39 1.87 9.14
CA GLY A 167 0.10 1.29 10.39
C GLY A 167 1.07 2.22 11.11
N ALA A 168 2.02 2.81 10.40
CA ALA A 168 2.99 3.74 10.98
C ALA A 168 2.34 5.01 11.54
N TRP A 169 1.33 5.57 10.88
CA TRP A 169 0.64 6.77 11.36
C TRP A 169 -0.36 6.52 12.48
N VAL A 170 -1.02 5.35 12.53
CA VAL A 170 -1.82 4.93 13.70
C VAL A 170 -0.93 4.75 14.93
N VAL A 171 0.21 4.07 14.80
CA VAL A 171 1.20 3.92 15.88
C VAL A 171 1.79 5.26 16.29
N GLY A 172 2.09 6.15 15.32
CA GLY A 172 2.55 7.51 15.59
C GLY A 172 1.55 8.34 16.40
N ALA A 173 0.25 8.25 16.08
CA ALA A 173 -0.81 8.94 16.81
C ALA A 173 -0.97 8.41 18.24
N TRP A 174 -0.87 7.09 18.46
CA TRP A 174 -0.84 6.50 19.80
C TRP A 174 0.31 7.05 20.66
N PHE A 175 1.52 7.13 20.09
CA PHE A 175 2.68 7.72 20.77
C PHE A 175 2.56 9.24 20.98
N ASP A 176 1.94 9.98 20.06
CA ASP A 176 1.64 11.41 20.24
C ASP A 176 0.63 11.65 21.38
N VAL A 177 -0.38 10.78 21.54
CA VAL A 177 -1.33 10.83 22.67
C VAL A 177 -0.62 10.50 23.99
N ARG A 178 0.17 9.41 24.03
CA ARG A 178 0.95 9.04 25.22
C ARG A 178 1.87 10.17 25.66
N SER A 179 2.73 10.66 24.76
CA SER A 179 3.66 11.77 25.07
C SER A 179 2.96 13.09 25.40
N ALA A 180 1.75 13.34 24.92
CA ALA A 180 0.94 14.49 25.36
C ALA A 180 0.39 14.34 26.79
N ALA A 181 0.20 13.11 27.28
CA ALA A 181 -0.27 12.82 28.63
C ALA A 181 0.87 12.62 29.65
N THR A 182 2.03 12.12 29.23
CA THR A 182 3.16 11.77 30.12
C THR A 182 4.35 12.73 30.06
N GLY A 183 4.52 13.46 28.95
CA GLY A 183 5.75 14.21 28.66
C GLY A 183 6.97 13.34 28.33
N ASP A 184 6.84 12.02 28.15
CA ASP A 184 7.99 11.15 27.89
C ASP A 184 8.60 11.40 26.50
N ALA A 185 9.86 11.84 26.48
CA ALA A 185 10.65 12.06 25.28
C ALA A 185 10.88 10.78 24.45
N ARG A 186 10.76 9.59 25.07
CA ARG A 186 10.81 8.29 24.36
C ARG A 186 9.58 8.08 23.50
N ASP A 187 8.39 8.35 24.04
CA ASP A 187 7.14 8.34 23.29
C ASP A 187 7.18 9.42 22.18
N GLU A 188 7.76 10.60 22.45
CA GLU A 188 7.97 11.61 21.39
C GLU A 188 8.89 11.13 20.26
N HIS A 189 10.00 10.46 20.59
CA HIS A 189 10.92 9.91 19.59
C HIS A 189 10.27 8.78 18.78
N ALA A 190 9.48 7.93 19.43
CA ALA A 190 8.73 6.85 18.79
C ALA A 190 7.69 7.41 17.79
N ALA A 191 6.93 8.43 18.18
CA ALA A 191 6.02 9.14 17.28
C ALA A 191 6.75 9.73 16.06
N ASP A 192 7.93 10.34 16.27
CA ASP A 192 8.70 10.96 15.18
C ASP A 192 9.37 9.93 14.27
N GLY A 193 9.75 8.75 14.79
CA GLY A 193 10.18 7.61 13.99
C GLY A 193 9.04 7.07 13.11
N ALA A 194 7.89 6.79 13.73
CA ALA A 194 6.71 6.27 13.05
C ALA A 194 6.17 7.25 11.98
N LEU A 195 6.15 8.55 12.27
CA LEU A 195 5.75 9.58 11.31
C LEU A 195 6.69 9.64 10.09
N ARG A 196 8.02 9.51 10.28
CA ARG A 196 8.99 9.45 9.19
C ARG A 196 8.80 8.19 8.33
N LEU A 197 8.62 7.03 8.96
CA LEU A 197 8.32 5.77 8.26
C LEU A 197 7.04 5.88 7.43
N GLY A 198 5.99 6.49 7.99
CA GLY A 198 4.73 6.70 7.29
C GLY A 198 4.85 7.66 6.09
N ILE A 199 5.64 8.73 6.19
CA ILE A 199 5.93 9.60 5.04
C ILE A 199 6.63 8.81 3.91
N LEU A 200 7.63 7.98 4.23
CA LEU A 200 8.32 7.15 3.24
C LEU A 200 7.38 6.12 2.60
N GLY A 201 6.56 5.44 3.42
CA GLY A 201 5.54 4.51 2.94
C GLY A 201 4.47 5.16 2.06
N ALA A 202 4.05 6.39 2.39
CA ALA A 202 3.09 7.16 1.60
C ALA A 202 3.65 7.62 0.25
N VAL A 203 4.94 7.98 0.17
CA VAL A 203 5.61 8.28 -1.10
C VAL A 203 5.69 7.03 -1.99
N ALA A 204 6.04 5.86 -1.42
CA ALA A 204 6.03 4.59 -2.15
C ALA A 204 4.61 4.18 -2.59
N ALA A 205 3.61 4.42 -1.75
CA ALA A 205 2.19 4.22 -2.08
C ALA A 205 1.76 5.13 -3.24
N ALA A 206 2.14 6.42 -3.24
CA ALA A 206 1.81 7.34 -4.32
C ALA A 206 2.43 6.88 -5.66
N VAL A 207 3.72 6.48 -5.67
CA VAL A 207 4.40 5.97 -6.87
C VAL A 207 3.73 4.72 -7.44
N THR A 208 3.30 3.79 -6.59
CA THR A 208 2.59 2.57 -7.02
C THR A 208 1.12 2.85 -7.43
N GLY A 209 0.46 3.81 -6.78
CA GLY A 209 -0.92 4.21 -7.12
C GLY A 209 -1.02 4.90 -8.49
N ILE A 210 -0.01 5.69 -8.87
CA ILE A 210 0.11 6.31 -10.20
C ILE A 210 0.10 5.25 -11.33
N VAL A 211 0.65 4.06 -11.08
CA VAL A 211 0.67 2.93 -12.04
C VAL A 211 -0.69 2.24 -12.18
N GLN A 212 -1.58 2.34 -11.19
CA GLN A 212 -2.95 1.81 -11.25
C GLN A 212 -3.93 2.85 -11.79
N TYR A 213 -3.71 4.13 -11.49
CA TYR A 213 -4.55 5.24 -11.94
C TYR A 213 -4.69 5.31 -13.46
N VAL A 214 -3.65 4.97 -14.23
CA VAL A 214 -3.69 5.02 -15.71
C VAL A 214 -4.71 4.08 -16.35
N ASP A 215 -5.13 3.03 -15.67
CA ASP A 215 -6.09 2.04 -16.18
C ASP A 215 -7.55 2.45 -15.91
N THR A 216 -7.78 3.43 -15.03
CA THR A 216 -9.11 3.92 -14.64
C THR A 216 -9.79 4.74 -15.75
N ARG A 217 -11.13 4.71 -15.77
CA ARG A 217 -11.99 5.40 -16.75
C ARG A 217 -13.27 5.90 -16.07
N GLY A 218 -13.97 6.86 -16.69
CA GLY A 218 -15.28 7.34 -16.24
C GLY A 218 -15.32 7.83 -14.77
N ALA A 219 -16.40 7.49 -14.06
CA ALA A 219 -16.57 7.80 -12.63
C ALA A 219 -15.39 7.32 -11.76
N VAL A 220 -14.95 6.07 -11.97
CA VAL A 220 -13.83 5.45 -11.24
C VAL A 220 -12.53 6.27 -11.33
N ARG A 221 -12.28 6.96 -12.46
CA ARG A 221 -11.15 7.88 -12.61
C ARG A 221 -11.32 9.14 -11.74
N ARG A 222 -12.54 9.70 -11.64
CA ARG A 222 -12.84 10.86 -10.79
C ARG A 222 -12.70 10.51 -9.31
N GLU A 223 -13.27 9.38 -8.88
CA GLU A 223 -13.12 8.84 -7.52
C GLU A 223 -11.64 8.63 -7.17
N THR A 224 -10.88 7.96 -8.04
CA THR A 224 -9.45 7.69 -7.82
C THR A 224 -8.62 8.98 -7.79
N ALA A 225 -8.99 10.00 -8.57
CA ALA A 225 -8.36 11.31 -8.50
C ALA A 225 -8.63 12.03 -7.16
N VAL A 226 -9.82 11.90 -6.58
CA VAL A 226 -10.12 12.45 -5.24
C VAL A 226 -9.46 11.64 -4.14
N HIS A 227 -9.42 10.31 -4.23
CA HIS A 227 -8.64 9.46 -3.33
C HIS A 227 -7.15 9.87 -3.34
N ALA A 228 -6.56 10.09 -4.53
CA ALA A 228 -5.20 10.61 -4.65
C ALA A 228 -5.04 12.01 -4.05
N GLY A 229 -6.01 12.91 -4.28
CA GLY A 229 -6.03 14.26 -3.71
C GLY A 229 -6.06 14.28 -2.18
N LEU A 230 -6.95 13.49 -1.56
CA LEU A 230 -7.06 13.34 -0.10
C LEU A 230 -5.78 12.79 0.52
N ASN A 231 -5.17 11.76 -0.09
CA ASN A 231 -3.90 11.21 0.39
C ASN A 231 -2.72 12.19 0.24
N ASN A 232 -2.66 12.95 -0.86
CA ASN A 232 -1.63 13.98 -1.06
C ASN A 232 -1.78 15.14 -0.06
N LEU A 233 -3.01 15.53 0.28
CA LEU A 233 -3.27 16.50 1.34
C LEU A 233 -2.86 15.95 2.70
N ALA A 234 -3.24 14.70 3.05
CA ALA A 234 -2.83 14.07 4.29
C ALA A 234 -1.30 13.96 4.44
N LEU A 235 -0.60 13.53 3.38
CA LEU A 235 0.86 13.50 3.33
C LEU A 235 1.47 14.90 3.54
N SER A 236 0.87 15.94 2.96
CA SER A 236 1.28 17.33 3.17
C SER A 236 1.11 17.78 4.63
N LEU A 237 0.03 17.37 5.31
CA LEU A 237 -0.16 17.62 6.74
C LEU A 237 0.89 16.88 7.60
N TYR A 238 1.25 15.64 7.25
CA TYR A 238 2.33 14.90 7.93
C TYR A 238 3.71 15.52 7.70
N VAL A 239 4.02 16.00 6.49
CA VAL A 239 5.25 16.77 6.21
C VAL A 239 5.26 18.08 7.00
N GLY A 240 4.13 18.79 7.07
CA GLY A 240 3.97 19.98 7.93
C GLY A 240 4.19 19.66 9.41
N SER A 241 3.66 18.52 9.89
CA SER A 241 3.88 18.03 11.25
C SER A 241 5.37 17.74 11.51
N ALA A 242 6.08 17.10 10.57
CA ALA A 242 7.53 16.88 10.66
C ALA A 242 8.33 18.19 10.75
N VAL A 243 7.95 19.20 9.95
CA VAL A 243 8.59 20.54 10.00
C VAL A 243 8.32 21.23 11.33
N LEU A 244 7.10 21.17 11.87
CA LEU A 244 6.77 21.76 13.17
C LEU A 244 7.47 21.06 14.34
N ARG A 245 7.59 19.71 14.33
CA ARG A 245 8.40 18.95 15.31
C ARG A 245 9.85 19.40 15.32
N ARG A 246 10.48 19.52 14.14
CA ARG A 246 11.85 20.03 13.98
C ARG A 246 12.04 21.47 14.45
N ARG A 247 10.96 22.26 14.55
CA ARG A 247 10.96 23.64 15.10
C ARG A 247 10.53 23.70 16.58
N GLY A 248 10.38 22.56 17.27
CA GLY A 248 9.92 22.49 18.67
C GLY A 248 8.42 22.76 18.88
N HIS A 249 7.65 23.02 17.82
CA HIS A 249 6.23 23.35 17.90
C HIS A 249 5.36 22.08 17.99
N ARG A 250 5.52 21.31 19.07
CA ARG A 250 4.89 19.99 19.25
C ARG A 250 3.35 20.01 19.24
N PRO A 251 2.63 20.91 19.95
CA PRO A 251 1.17 20.89 19.97
C PRO A 251 0.48 21.12 18.61
N PRO A 252 0.85 22.10 17.76
CA PRO A 252 0.30 22.20 16.41
C PRO A 252 0.77 21.05 15.51
N ALA A 253 1.98 20.49 15.71
CA ALA A 253 2.41 19.30 14.97
C ALA A 253 1.52 18.07 15.25
N ARG A 254 1.15 17.81 16.52
CA ARG A 254 0.20 16.75 16.91
C ARG A 254 -1.16 16.96 16.22
N ARG A 255 -1.67 18.21 16.18
CA ARG A 255 -2.93 18.55 15.49
C ARG A 255 -2.88 18.31 13.98
N LEU A 256 -1.78 18.66 13.29
CA LEU A 256 -1.60 18.33 11.87
C LEU A 256 -1.56 16.82 11.62
N ALA A 257 -0.90 16.05 12.48
CA ALA A 257 -0.84 14.59 12.36
C ALA A 257 -2.21 13.93 12.59
N ALA A 258 -2.99 14.40 13.56
CA ALA A 258 -4.37 13.93 13.78
C ALA A 258 -5.31 14.27 12.60
N ALA A 259 -5.22 15.48 12.04
CA ALA A 259 -5.97 15.85 10.85
C ALA A 259 -5.56 15.02 9.62
N GLY A 260 -4.26 14.74 9.46
CA GLY A 260 -3.74 13.81 8.46
C GLY A 260 -4.33 12.40 8.61
N LEU A 261 -4.40 11.87 9.83
CA LEU A 261 -4.98 10.54 10.09
C LEU A 261 -6.47 10.48 9.75
N GLY A 262 -7.22 11.55 10.05
CA GLY A 262 -8.63 11.67 9.67
C GLY A 262 -8.85 11.65 8.16
N LEU A 263 -8.02 12.36 7.39
CA LEU A 263 -8.04 12.31 5.93
C LEU A 263 -7.64 10.94 5.38
N VAL A 264 -6.69 10.25 6.01
CA VAL A 264 -6.30 8.87 5.64
C VAL A 264 -7.44 7.89 5.90
N ALA A 265 -8.17 8.02 7.01
CA ALA A 265 -9.34 7.18 7.29
C ALA A 265 -10.47 7.39 6.26
N LEU A 266 -10.79 8.65 5.95
CA LEU A 266 -11.77 9.00 4.91
C LEU A 266 -11.34 8.50 3.52
N SER A 267 -10.07 8.73 3.15
CA SER A 267 -9.55 8.28 1.85
C SER A 267 -9.48 6.75 1.78
N GLY A 268 -9.20 6.07 2.90
CA GLY A 268 -9.22 4.62 3.03
C GLY A 268 -10.60 4.02 2.80
N PHE A 269 -11.67 4.66 3.31
CA PHE A 269 -13.05 4.28 2.99
C PHE A 269 -13.31 4.36 1.48
N LEU A 270 -12.98 5.50 0.85
CA LEU A 270 -13.16 5.70 -0.60
C LEU A 270 -12.30 4.71 -1.43
N GLY A 271 -11.09 4.41 -0.98
CA GLY A 271 -10.21 3.42 -1.62
C GLY A 271 -10.75 1.99 -1.51
N GLY A 272 -11.40 1.64 -0.40
CA GLY A 272 -12.16 0.40 -0.26
C GLY A 272 -13.31 0.32 -1.27
N ASP A 273 -14.03 1.41 -1.49
CA ASP A 273 -15.13 1.44 -2.45
C ASP A 273 -14.64 1.25 -3.90
N ILE A 274 -13.59 1.96 -4.29
CA ILE A 274 -12.92 1.82 -5.60
C ILE A 274 -12.40 0.38 -5.83
N ALA A 275 -11.87 -0.27 -4.78
CA ALA A 275 -11.36 -1.64 -4.86
C ALA A 275 -12.48 -2.70 -4.91
N PHE A 276 -13.51 -2.58 -4.07
CA PHE A 276 -14.51 -3.63 -3.86
C PHE A 276 -15.82 -3.45 -4.66
N ARG A 277 -16.27 -2.21 -4.94
CA ARG A 277 -17.41 -1.96 -5.84
C ARG A 277 -16.98 -1.84 -7.30
N HIS A 278 -15.88 -1.14 -7.56
CA HIS A 278 -15.39 -0.89 -8.92
C HIS A 278 -14.27 -1.84 -9.39
N GLY A 279 -13.85 -2.80 -8.55
CA GLY A 279 -12.96 -3.91 -8.94
C GLY A 279 -11.53 -3.49 -9.29
N VAL A 280 -11.10 -2.26 -8.97
CA VAL A 280 -9.79 -1.75 -9.40
C VAL A 280 -8.66 -2.54 -8.75
N GLY A 281 -7.85 -3.20 -9.57
CA GLY A 281 -6.73 -4.04 -9.12
C GLY A 281 -7.12 -5.43 -8.62
N VAL A 282 -8.42 -5.73 -8.48
CA VAL A 282 -8.93 -7.01 -7.99
C VAL A 282 -9.35 -7.89 -9.18
N ARG A 283 -9.00 -9.18 -9.18
CA ARG A 283 -9.53 -10.14 -10.16
C ARG A 283 -10.98 -10.51 -9.79
N PRO A 284 -11.91 -10.68 -10.76
CA PRO A 284 -13.24 -11.21 -10.49
C PRO A 284 -13.16 -12.51 -9.68
N GLN A 285 -13.86 -12.55 -8.53
CA GLN A 285 -13.76 -13.69 -7.62
C GLN A 285 -14.85 -14.71 -7.93
N ALA A 286 -14.47 -15.76 -8.67
CA ALA A 286 -15.10 -17.07 -8.75
C ALA A 286 -16.55 -17.19 -9.30
N TRP A 287 -17.17 -16.13 -9.85
CA TRP A 287 -18.55 -16.20 -10.36
C TRP A 287 -18.72 -16.49 -11.86
N ASP A 288 -17.63 -16.61 -12.63
CA ASP A 288 -17.67 -16.97 -14.06
C ASP A 288 -17.71 -18.50 -14.31
N ALA A 289 -17.97 -19.31 -13.27
CA ALA A 289 -18.27 -20.72 -13.42
C ALA A 289 -19.77 -20.89 -13.72
N PRO A 290 -20.19 -21.16 -14.98
CA PRO A 290 -21.59 -21.40 -15.27
C PRO A 290 -22.05 -22.66 -14.52
N VAL A 291 -23.03 -22.50 -13.63
CA VAL A 291 -23.65 -23.63 -12.93
C VAL A 291 -24.36 -24.50 -13.97
N SER A 292 -23.71 -25.58 -14.39
CA SER A 292 -24.25 -26.55 -15.33
C SER A 292 -25.49 -27.19 -14.72
N ARG A 293 -26.68 -26.74 -15.15
CA ARG A 293 -27.95 -27.33 -14.74
C ARG A 293 -28.01 -28.77 -15.26
N SER A 294 -27.88 -29.72 -14.33
CA SER A 294 -27.96 -31.16 -14.53
C SER A 294 -29.41 -31.65 -14.50
#